data_AF-A7RK38-F1
#
_entry.id   AF-A7RK38-F1
#
_cell.length_a   1.000
_cell.length_b   1.000
_cell.length_c   1.000
_cell.angle_alpha   90.00
_cell.angle_beta   90.00
_cell.angle_gamma   90.00
#
_symmetry.space_group_name_H-M   'P 1'
#
loop_
_entity.id
_entity.type
_entity.pdbx_description
1 polymer ?
#
loop_
_entity_poly.entity_id
_entity_poly.type
_entity_poly.pdbx_seq_one_letter_code
_entity_poly.pdbx_strand_id
1 'polypeptide(L)'
;LRDNELGTKAPAWIRDESVTMCMLCDALFTLTRRRHHCRACGGIYCNACSHNKAPLEYRDGKLCRVCRSCREILVHGVKKTPIEQKTASIDTRRLAVKDKVLLSGFLEYRGSVEKHWVKRWCVLSDNFVFYSYKARKVK
;
A
#
# COMPACT_ATOMS: atom_id res chain seq x y z
N LEU A 1 -0.45 -8.71 -1.06
CA LEU A 1 -1.02 -9.72 -0.13
C LEU A 1 -2.35 -10.12 -0.73
N ARG A 2 -2.60 -11.42 -0.96
CA ARG A 2 -3.90 -11.86 -1.47
C ARG A 2 -4.92 -11.57 -0.36
N ASP A 3 -5.92 -10.73 -0.64
CA ASP A 3 -6.92 -10.26 0.34
C ASP A 3 -7.69 -11.39 1.04
N ASN A 4 -7.58 -12.62 0.52
CA ASN A 4 -8.32 -13.80 0.94
C ASN A 4 -7.78 -14.54 2.18
N GLU A 5 -6.71 -14.05 2.82
CA GLU A 5 -6.10 -14.69 4.03
C GLU A 5 -5.96 -13.71 5.21
N LEU A 6 -6.65 -12.57 5.16
CA LEU A 6 -6.51 -11.52 6.16
C LEU A 6 -7.15 -11.97 7.48
N GLY A 7 -6.36 -12.02 8.56
CA GLY A 7 -6.84 -12.42 9.89
C GLY A 7 -6.97 -13.93 10.13
N THR A 8 -6.77 -14.76 9.10
CA THR A 8 -6.74 -16.24 9.22
C THR A 8 -5.36 -16.77 9.61
N LYS A 9 -4.29 -16.00 9.34
CA LYS A 9 -2.91 -16.30 9.75
C LYS A 9 -2.19 -15.06 10.25
N ALA A 10 -1.14 -15.26 11.05
CA ALA A 10 -0.28 -14.18 11.49
C ALA A 10 0.50 -13.58 10.29
N PRO A 11 0.49 -12.25 10.10
CA PRO A 11 1.26 -11.61 9.05
C PRO A 11 2.74 -11.50 9.43
N ALA A 12 3.61 -11.39 8.42
CA ALA A 12 4.98 -10.95 8.64
C ALA A 12 4.98 -9.47 9.08
N TRP A 13 5.64 -9.18 10.20
CA TRP A 13 5.74 -7.80 10.70
C TRP A 13 6.90 -7.09 10.02
N ILE A 14 6.63 -5.86 9.61
CA ILE A 14 7.68 -4.97 9.10
C ILE A 14 8.46 -4.44 10.31
N ARG A 15 9.79 -4.36 10.18
CA ARG A 15 10.68 -3.81 11.21
C ARG A 15 10.47 -2.30 11.33
N ASP A 16 10.41 -1.79 12.55
CA ASP A 16 10.13 -0.38 12.83
C ASP A 16 11.13 0.57 12.17
N GLU A 17 12.40 0.17 12.11
CA GLU A 17 13.51 0.95 11.57
C GLU A 17 13.39 1.13 10.06
N SER A 18 12.68 0.24 9.38
CA SER A 18 12.46 0.31 7.93
C SER A 18 11.34 1.26 7.51
N VAL A 19 10.63 1.86 8.48
CA VAL A 19 9.44 2.68 8.20
C VAL A 19 9.54 4.04 8.90
N THR A 20 9.60 5.09 8.10
CA THR A 20 9.66 6.49 8.57
C THR A 20 8.29 7.17 8.58
N MET A 21 7.30 6.64 7.85
CA MET A 21 5.99 7.25 7.64
C MET A 21 4.86 6.23 7.83
N CYS A 22 3.70 6.70 8.28
CA CYS A 22 2.50 5.87 8.39
C CYS A 22 2.10 5.31 7.02
N MET A 23 1.95 3.98 6.90
CA MET A 23 1.58 3.30 5.64
C MET A 23 0.12 3.51 5.17
N LEU A 24 -0.55 4.56 5.65
CA LEU A 24 -1.92 4.89 5.26
C LEU A 24 -2.10 6.38 4.99
N CYS A 25 -1.57 7.23 5.86
CA CYS A 25 -1.73 8.68 5.74
C CYS A 25 -0.41 9.41 5.48
N ASP A 26 0.69 8.67 5.29
CA ASP A 26 2.03 9.20 4.99
C ASP A 26 2.60 10.17 6.03
N ALA A 27 1.96 10.31 7.20
CA ALA A 27 2.48 11.16 8.26
C ALA A 27 3.78 10.58 8.81
N LEU A 28 4.84 11.41 8.88
CA LEU A 28 6.11 11.06 9.50
C LEU A 28 5.92 10.65 10.97
N PHE A 29 6.56 9.55 11.35
CA PHE A 29 6.66 9.15 12.74
C PHE A 29 7.60 10.10 13.49
N THR A 30 7.20 10.45 14.71
CA THR A 30 7.95 11.34 15.61
C THR A 30 7.90 10.76 17.03
N LEU A 31 8.56 11.40 17.99
CA LEU A 31 8.50 10.96 19.40
C LEU A 31 7.06 10.88 19.94
N THR A 32 6.18 11.76 19.45
CA THR A 32 4.75 11.81 19.82
C THR A 32 3.87 10.98 18.89
N ARG A 33 4.19 10.90 17.59
CA ARG A 33 3.51 10.01 16.63
C ARG A 33 4.24 8.67 16.58
N ARG A 34 3.88 7.76 17.48
CA ARG A 34 4.49 6.43 17.59
C ARG A 34 3.99 5.45 16.51
N ARG A 35 4.81 4.43 16.27
CA ARG A 35 4.55 3.31 15.35
C ARG A 35 3.62 2.28 15.98
N HIS A 36 2.71 1.72 15.19
CA HIS A 36 1.82 0.64 15.61
C HIS A 36 1.61 -0.38 14.48
N HIS A 37 1.85 -1.65 14.76
CA HIS A 37 1.56 -2.72 13.80
C HIS A 37 0.07 -3.03 13.71
N CYS A 38 -0.41 -3.21 12.49
CA CYS A 38 -1.67 -3.90 12.25
C CYS A 38 -1.46 -5.40 12.45
N ARG A 39 -2.25 -6.03 13.33
CA ARG A 39 -2.15 -7.48 13.59
C ARG A 39 -2.69 -8.32 12.42
N ALA A 40 -3.45 -7.72 11.51
CA ALA A 40 -3.98 -8.43 10.35
C ALA A 40 -3.03 -8.41 9.13
N CYS A 41 -2.44 -7.27 8.78
CA CYS A 41 -1.57 -7.14 7.60
C CYS A 41 -0.07 -6.96 7.90
N GLY A 42 0.32 -6.72 9.16
CA GLY A 42 1.72 -6.56 9.57
C GLY A 42 2.35 -5.19 9.28
N GLY A 43 1.65 -4.31 8.56
CA GLY A 43 2.10 -2.95 8.27
C GLY A 43 2.13 -2.03 9.50
N ILE A 44 2.83 -0.90 9.38
CA ILE A 44 3.06 0.07 10.46
C ILE A 44 2.28 1.36 10.22
N TYR A 45 1.54 1.78 11.23
CA TYR A 45 0.59 2.89 11.16
C TYR A 45 0.70 3.81 12.39
N CYS A 46 0.24 5.05 12.25
CA CYS A 46 0.02 5.93 13.39
C CYS A 46 -1.25 5.54 14.16
N ASN A 47 -1.42 6.07 15.37
CA ASN A 47 -2.59 5.74 16.19
C ASN A 47 -3.90 6.10 15.49
N ALA A 48 -3.98 7.27 14.84
CA ALA A 48 -5.18 7.71 14.12
C ALA A 48 -5.58 6.73 12.98
N CYS A 49 -4.60 6.09 12.33
CA CYS A 49 -4.84 5.14 11.24
C CYS A 49 -5.08 3.69 11.71
N SER A 50 -4.84 3.40 12.99
CA SER A 50 -4.88 2.04 13.55
C SER A 50 -5.53 1.97 14.93
N HIS A 51 -6.41 2.90 15.28
CA HIS A 51 -7.09 2.92 16.59
C HIS A 51 -8.16 1.82 16.71
N ASN A 52 -8.59 1.25 15.59
CA ASN A 52 -9.62 0.23 15.53
C ASN A 52 -9.11 -1.16 15.98
N LYS A 53 -10.05 -1.99 16.44
CA LYS A 53 -9.83 -3.42 16.72
C LYS A 53 -10.77 -4.28 15.88
N ALA A 54 -10.34 -5.49 15.52
CA ALA A 54 -11.16 -6.48 14.83
C ALA A 54 -10.81 -7.89 15.34
N PRO A 55 -11.75 -8.85 15.31
CA PRO A 55 -11.47 -10.24 15.66
C PRO A 55 -10.56 -10.87 14.60
N LEU A 56 -9.56 -11.63 15.04
CA LEU A 56 -8.65 -12.37 14.15
C LEU A 56 -8.73 -13.85 14.47
N GLU A 57 -8.98 -14.68 13.47
CA GLU A 57 -9.16 -16.13 13.59
C GLU A 57 -7.89 -16.82 14.12
N TYR A 58 -6.70 -16.43 13.65
CA TYR A 58 -5.43 -16.99 14.16
C TYR A 58 -5.11 -16.60 15.62
N ARG A 59 -5.95 -15.75 16.22
CA ARG A 59 -5.89 -15.33 17.62
C ARG A 59 -7.15 -15.75 18.37
N ASP A 60 -7.80 -16.83 17.95
CA ASP A 60 -9.01 -17.39 18.57
C ASP A 60 -10.15 -16.37 18.64
N GLY A 61 -10.30 -15.55 17.59
CA GLY A 61 -11.32 -14.50 17.51
C GLY A 61 -11.05 -13.27 18.39
N LYS A 62 -9.89 -13.17 19.05
CA LYS A 62 -9.56 -12.05 19.94
C LYS A 62 -9.52 -10.72 19.18
N LEU A 63 -10.14 -9.68 19.77
CA LEU A 63 -10.09 -8.31 19.26
C LEU A 63 -8.66 -7.75 19.31
N CYS A 64 -8.05 -7.63 18.14
CA CYS A 64 -6.68 -7.15 17.97
C CYS A 64 -6.63 -5.83 17.20
N ARG A 65 -5.60 -5.01 17.44
CA ARG A 65 -5.41 -3.72 16.75
C ARG A 65 -5.24 -3.94 15.24
N VAL A 66 -6.01 -3.21 14.44
CA VAL A 66 -5.95 -3.26 12.98
C VAL A 66 -5.94 -1.85 12.37
N CYS A 67 -5.35 -1.70 11.19
CA CYS A 67 -5.48 -0.46 10.43
C CYS A 67 -6.91 -0.29 9.91
N ARG A 68 -7.25 0.94 9.49
CA ARG A 68 -8.57 1.28 8.93
C ARG A 68 -8.99 0.32 7.81
N SER A 69 -8.14 0.09 6.83
CA SER A 69 -8.44 -0.80 5.70
C SER A 69 -8.71 -2.24 6.13
N CYS A 70 -7.90 -2.80 7.04
CA CYS A 70 -8.14 -4.15 7.56
C CYS A 70 -9.44 -4.24 8.38
N ARG A 71 -9.78 -3.19 9.12
CA ARG A 71 -11.05 -3.13 9.87
C ARG A 71 -12.25 -3.22 8.91
N GLU A 72 -12.22 -2.50 7.81
CA GLU A 72 -13.29 -2.49 6.80
C GLU A 72 -13.47 -3.90 6.20
N ILE A 73 -12.38 -4.54 5.78
CA ILE A 73 -12.38 -5.88 5.20
C ILE A 73 -12.90 -6.93 6.20
N LEU A 74 -12.41 -6.90 7.44
CA LEU A 74 -12.73 -7.92 8.46
C LEU A 74 -14.15 -7.79 9.02
N VAL A 75 -14.73 -6.59 9.05
CA VAL A 75 -16.07 -6.37 9.63
C VAL A 75 -17.18 -6.42 8.60
N HIS A 76 -16.96 -5.87 7.40
CA HIS A 76 -17.99 -5.85 6.36
C HIS A 76 -17.89 -7.03 5.39
N GLY A 77 -16.86 -7.87 5.55
CA GLY A 77 -16.48 -8.87 4.56
C GLY A 77 -16.02 -8.18 3.27
N VAL A 78 -15.33 -8.92 2.40
CA VAL A 78 -15.18 -8.46 1.01
C VAL A 78 -16.57 -8.55 0.40
N LYS A 79 -17.33 -7.45 0.41
CA LYS A 79 -18.33 -7.29 -0.64
C LYS A 79 -17.54 -7.33 -1.93
N LYS A 80 -17.72 -8.39 -2.73
CA LYS A 80 -17.39 -8.39 -4.14
C LYS A 80 -18.30 -7.38 -4.84
N THR A 81 -18.29 -6.12 -4.43
CA THR A 81 -18.55 -5.06 -5.39
C THR A 81 -17.34 -5.12 -6.30
N PRO A 82 -17.50 -5.22 -7.63
CA PRO A 82 -16.44 -4.83 -8.54
C PRO A 82 -15.98 -3.48 -8.02
N ILE A 83 -14.77 -3.42 -7.46
CA ILE A 83 -14.05 -2.16 -7.43
C ILE A 83 -13.84 -1.96 -8.92
N GLU A 84 -14.78 -1.25 -9.53
CA GLU A 84 -14.58 -0.56 -10.77
C GLU A 84 -13.45 0.40 -10.42
N GLN A 85 -12.23 -0.13 -10.54
CA GLN A 85 -11.05 0.65 -10.52
C GLN A 85 -11.32 1.64 -11.63
N LYS A 86 -11.66 2.88 -11.28
CA LYS A 86 -11.30 4.02 -12.11
C LYS A 86 -9.77 4.11 -12.11
N THR A 87 -9.07 3.01 -12.43
CA THR A 87 -7.91 3.07 -13.29
C THR A 87 -8.43 3.86 -14.48
N ALA A 88 -8.08 5.14 -14.54
CA ALA A 88 -8.05 5.82 -15.82
C ALA A 88 -7.39 4.81 -16.76
N SER A 89 -8.16 4.27 -17.69
CA SER A 89 -7.70 3.32 -18.68
C SER A 89 -6.73 4.10 -19.55
N ILE A 90 -5.48 4.18 -19.08
CA ILE A 90 -4.38 4.57 -19.93
C ILE A 90 -4.37 3.52 -21.02
N ASP A 91 -4.57 3.96 -22.26
CA ASP A 91 -4.52 3.11 -23.43
C ASP A 91 -3.18 2.39 -23.47
N THR A 92 -3.17 1.17 -22.95
CA THR A 92 -2.00 0.30 -22.86
C THR A 92 -1.55 -0.15 -24.24
N ARG A 93 -2.24 0.15 -25.35
CA ARG A 93 -1.72 -0.13 -26.70
C ARG A 93 -0.36 0.51 -26.98
N ARG A 94 -0.01 1.60 -26.28
CA ARG A 94 1.32 2.24 -26.40
C ARG A 94 2.42 1.59 -25.56
N LEU A 95 2.05 0.76 -24.60
CA LEU A 95 2.96 0.05 -23.71
C LEU A 95 2.81 -1.42 -24.09
N ALA A 96 3.77 -2.02 -24.78
CA ALA A 96 3.69 -3.42 -25.22
C ALA A 96 3.73 -4.43 -24.05
N VAL A 97 2.83 -4.28 -23.07
CA VAL A 97 2.78 -4.95 -21.79
C VAL A 97 1.39 -5.57 -21.68
N LYS A 98 1.34 -6.90 -21.67
CA LYS A 98 0.10 -7.66 -21.46
C LYS A 98 -0.29 -7.74 -19.97
N ASP A 99 0.59 -7.27 -19.09
CA ASP A 99 0.47 -7.36 -17.65
C ASP A 99 -0.49 -6.32 -17.08
N LYS A 100 -1.13 -6.64 -15.96
CA LYS A 100 -2.05 -5.72 -15.30
C LYS A 100 -1.24 -4.61 -14.64
N VAL A 101 -1.61 -3.36 -14.92
CA VAL A 101 -1.00 -2.20 -14.25
C VAL A 101 -1.51 -2.12 -12.80
N LEU A 102 -0.59 -2.18 -11.83
CA LEU A 102 -0.88 -1.97 -10.41
C LEU A 102 -0.83 -0.48 -10.02
N LEU A 103 0.13 0.26 -10.58
CA LEU A 103 0.32 1.68 -10.31
C LEU A 103 0.84 2.37 -11.57
N SER A 104 0.31 3.56 -11.87
CA SER A 104 0.87 4.43 -12.89
C SER A 104 0.73 5.89 -12.51
N GLY A 105 1.67 6.72 -12.93
CA GLY A 105 1.63 8.15 -12.65
C GLY A 105 3.01 8.80 -12.68
N PHE A 106 3.05 10.09 -12.37
CA PHE A 106 4.32 10.78 -12.15
C PHE A 106 4.87 10.42 -10.78
N LEU A 107 6.12 9.93 -10.77
CA LEU A 107 6.88 9.67 -9.56
C LEU A 107 8.14 10.52 -9.58
N GLU A 108 8.42 11.16 -8.45
CA GLU A 108 9.71 11.76 -8.18
C GLU A 108 10.57 10.72 -7.47
N TYR A 109 11.72 10.39 -8.04
CA TYR A 109 12.64 9.47 -7.40
C TYR A 109 14.06 10.04 -7.44
N ARG A 110 14.87 9.57 -6.49
CA ARG A 110 16.29 9.89 -6.38
C ARG A 110 17.06 8.57 -6.42
N GLY A 111 17.68 8.26 -7.55
CA GLY A 111 18.49 7.04 -7.68
C GLY A 111 19.77 7.13 -6.83
N SER A 112 20.36 5.99 -6.48
CA SER A 112 21.64 5.97 -5.74
C SER A 112 22.78 6.70 -6.46
N VAL A 113 22.70 6.82 -7.80
CA VAL A 113 23.68 7.52 -8.64
C VAL A 113 23.24 8.96 -8.97
N GLU A 114 21.94 9.24 -9.01
CA GLU A 114 21.38 10.56 -9.32
C GLU A 114 21.26 11.39 -8.03
N LYS A 115 22.08 12.44 -7.88
CA LYS A 115 22.09 13.29 -6.67
C LYS A 115 20.87 14.19 -6.52
N HIS A 116 20.01 14.29 -7.53
CA HIS A 116 18.85 15.19 -7.57
C HIS A 116 17.55 14.41 -7.79
N TRP A 117 16.42 14.98 -7.34
CA TRP A 117 15.09 14.42 -7.59
C TRP A 117 14.73 14.55 -9.06
N VAL A 118 14.35 13.43 -9.68
CA VAL A 118 13.94 13.38 -11.08
C VAL A 118 12.48 12.96 -11.15
N LYS A 119 11.65 13.77 -11.82
CA LYS A 119 10.26 13.43 -12.12
C LYS A 119 10.19 12.57 -13.38
N ARG A 120 9.59 11.39 -13.27
CA ARG A 120 9.35 10.49 -14.41
C ARG A 120 7.91 9.99 -14.40
N TRP A 121 7.42 9.64 -15.59
CA TRP A 121 6.18 8.86 -15.67
C TRP A 121 6.54 7.39 -15.49
N CYS A 122 5.90 6.74 -14.53
CA CYS A 122 6.23 5.39 -14.13
C CYS A 122 5.01 4.47 -14.22
N VAL A 123 5.26 3.20 -14.51
CA VAL A 123 4.25 2.14 -14.56
C VAL A 123 4.80 0.93 -13.83
N LEU A 124 4.09 0.47 -12.80
CA LEU A 124 4.34 -0.78 -12.08
C LEU A 124 3.28 -1.79 -12.47
N SER A 125 3.70 -2.93 -13.01
CA SER A 125 2.84 -4.05 -13.37
C SER A 125 2.72 -5.10 -12.25
N ASP A 126 1.78 -6.04 -12.40
CA ASP A 126 1.49 -7.12 -11.45
C ASP A 126 2.52 -8.24 -11.43
N ASN A 127 3.38 -8.32 -12.43
CA ASN A 127 4.63 -9.08 -12.40
C ASN A 127 5.81 -8.31 -11.79
N PHE A 128 5.55 -7.19 -11.10
CA PHE A 128 6.55 -6.36 -10.41
C PHE A 128 7.61 -5.73 -11.32
N VAL A 129 7.34 -5.61 -12.63
CA VAL A 129 8.21 -4.86 -13.53
C VAL A 129 7.91 -3.36 -13.40
N PHE A 130 8.96 -2.56 -13.22
CA PHE A 130 8.88 -1.11 -13.10
C PHE A 130 9.43 -0.44 -14.36
N TYR A 131 8.54 0.16 -15.13
CA TYR A 131 8.91 0.96 -16.31
C TYR A 131 8.99 2.44 -15.93
N SER A 132 10.04 3.13 -16.40
CA SER A 132 10.17 4.58 -16.24
C SER A 132 10.39 5.27 -17.59
N TYR A 133 9.66 6.36 -17.80
CA TYR A 133 9.70 7.15 -19.03
C TYR A 133 10.09 8.59 -18.69
N LYS A 134 10.90 9.21 -19.54
CA LYS A 134 11.22 10.65 -19.40
C LYS A 134 9.91 11.45 -19.49
N ALA A 135 9.58 12.16 -18.43
CA ALA A 135 8.47 13.11 -18.44
C ALA A 135 8.91 14.36 -19.21
N ARG A 136 8.25 14.71 -20.32
CA ARG A 136 8.45 16.01 -20.95
C ARG A 136 7.82 17.07 -20.04
N LYS A 137 8.52 18.19 -19.80
CA LYS A 137 7.90 19.37 -19.16
C LYS A 137 6.75 19.81 -20.06
N VAL A 138 5.52 19.70 -19.57
CA VAL A 138 4.39 20.41 -20.17
C VAL A 138 4.64 21.89 -19.87
N LYS A 139 4.78 22.69 -20.93
CA LYS A 139 4.94 24.15 -20.81
C LYS A 139 3.64 24.77 -20.32
#